data_AF-A0A2V5MI09-F1
#
_entry.id   AF-A0A2V5MI09-F1
#
_cell.length_a   1.000
_cell.length_b   1.000
_cell.length_c   1.000
_cell.angle_alpha   90.00
_cell.angle_beta   90.00
_cell.angle_gamma   90.00
#
_symmetry.space_group_name_H-M   'P 1'
#
loop_
_entity.id
_entity.type
_entity.pdbx_description
1 polymer ?
#
loop_
_entity_poly.entity_id
_entity_poly.type
_entity_poly.pdbx_seq_one_letter_code
_entity_poly.pdbx_strand_id
1 'polypeptide(L)' 'MRPVESETRMLMPLFHPRRMQWSDHFAWSPDGRRVIGLTATGRATVALLRLNRPGLVALREMLTLAGQHPPV' A
#
# COMPACT_ATOMS: atom_id res chain seq x y z
N MET A 1 21.09 14.14 -28.32
CA MET A 1 20.26 12.97 -27.97
C MET A 1 20.59 12.61 -26.52
N ARG A 2 19.67 12.83 -25.57
CA ARG A 2 19.90 12.46 -24.17
C ARG A 2 19.60 10.96 -24.00
N PRO A 3 20.37 10.19 -23.22
CA PRO A 3 20.00 8.81 -22.93
C PRO A 3 18.68 8.83 -22.16
N VAL A 4 17.69 8.08 -22.65
CA VAL A 4 16.51 7.74 -21.87
C VAL A 4 16.97 6.76 -20.80
N GLU A 5 16.92 7.19 -19.55
CA GLU A 5 17.11 6.31 -18.40
C GLU A 5 16.09 5.18 -18.52
N SER A 6 16.59 3.97 -18.78
CA SER A 6 15.76 2.79 -18.88
C SER A 6 15.33 2.43 -17.47
N GLU A 7 14.09 2.80 -17.09
CA GLU A 7 13.46 2.26 -15.89
C GLU A 7 13.44 0.73 -16.03
N THR A 8 14.42 0.08 -15.43
CA THR A 8 14.43 -1.38 -15.35
C THR A 8 13.24 -1.75 -14.49
N ARG A 9 12.15 -2.15 -15.14
CA ARG A 9 10.92 -2.61 -14.50
C ARG A 9 11.19 -3.99 -13.91
N MET A 10 11.94 -4.03 -12.81
CA MET A 10 12.20 -5.27 -12.10
C MET A 10 10.86 -5.83 -11.60
N LEU A 11 10.60 -7.09 -11.92
CA LEU A 11 9.45 -7.82 -11.41
C LEU A 11 9.62 -7.97 -9.90
N MET A 12 8.89 -7.18 -9.13
CA MET A 12 8.84 -7.31 -7.68
C MET A 12 7.77 -8.32 -7.30
N PRO A 13 8.06 -9.28 -6.39
CA PRO A 13 7.03 -10.17 -5.88
C PRO A 13 5.97 -9.38 -5.13
N LEU A 14 4.72 -9.81 -5.23
CA LEU A 14 3.61 -9.27 -4.44
C LEU A 14 3.63 -9.84 -3.03
N PHE A 15 2.97 -9.13 -2.12
CA PHE A 15 2.84 -9.54 -0.74
C PHE A 15 2.11 -10.88 -0.60
N HIS A 16 2.65 -11.78 0.21
CA HIS A 16 2.08 -13.09 0.47
C HIS A 16 1.54 -13.17 1.91
N PRO A 17 0.23 -13.00 2.14
CA PRO A 17 -0.33 -12.80 3.49
C PRO A 17 -0.15 -13.98 4.46
N ARG A 18 0.12 -15.20 3.96
CA ARG A 18 0.40 -16.38 4.81
C ARG A 18 1.88 -16.58 5.13
N ARG A 19 2.79 -15.81 4.51
CA ARG A 19 4.26 -16.00 4.60
C ARG A 19 5.00 -14.74 5.00
N MET A 20 4.36 -13.58 4.89
CA MET A 20 4.95 -12.27 5.15
C MET A 20 4.11 -11.57 6.22
N GLN A 21 4.78 -10.91 7.17
CA GLN A 21 4.08 -10.14 8.19
C GLN A 21 3.62 -8.81 7.60
N TRP A 22 2.37 -8.41 7.90
CA TRP A 22 1.83 -7.15 7.38
C TRP A 22 2.67 -5.94 7.78
N SER A 23 3.07 -5.85 9.06
CA SER A 23 3.85 -4.75 9.64
C SER A 23 5.22 -4.55 9.00
N ASP A 24 5.82 -5.59 8.43
CA ASP A 24 7.13 -5.50 7.77
C ASP A 24 7.03 -4.82 6.40
N HIS A 25 5.86 -4.91 5.76
CA HIS A 25 5.65 -4.44 4.38
C HIS A 25 4.75 -3.23 4.27
N PHE A 26 3.89 -2.99 5.26
CA PHE A 26 2.88 -1.95 5.22
C PHE A 26 2.75 -1.20 6.53
N ALA A 27 2.36 0.07 6.41
CA ALA A 27 1.87 0.90 7.50
C ALA A 27 0.57 1.60 7.09
N TRP A 28 -0.20 2.05 8.07
CA TRP A 28 -1.26 3.02 7.84
C TRP A 28 -0.69 4.44 7.81
N SER A 29 -1.26 5.31 6.98
CA SER A 29 -1.00 6.75 7.09
C SER A 29 -1.44 7.29 8.45
N PRO A 30 -0.92 8.44 8.91
CA PRO A 30 -1.29 9.00 10.21
C PRO A 30 -2.80 9.22 10.41
N ASP A 31 -3.54 9.46 9.32
CA ASP A 31 -4.99 9.60 9.30
C ASP A 31 -5.76 8.26 9.15
N GLY A 32 -5.04 7.13 9.09
CA GLY A 32 -5.60 5.79 8.91
C GLY A 32 -6.17 5.50 7.51
N ARG A 33 -6.18 6.45 6.58
CA ARG A 33 -6.97 6.29 5.34
C ARG A 33 -6.25 5.58 4.20
N ARG A 34 -4.92 5.51 4.25
CA ARG A 34 -4.07 4.95 3.17
C ARG A 34 -3.15 3.86 3.70
N VAL A 35 -2.97 2.82 2.88
CA VAL A 35 -1.92 1.82 3.06
C VAL A 35 -0.63 2.35 2.44
N ILE A 36 0.43 2.46 3.23
CA ILE A 36 1.77 2.87 2.82
C ILE A 36 2.62 1.61 2.64
N GLY A 37 3.21 1.42 1.45
CA GLY A 37 4.16 0.33 1.21
C GLY A 37 5.57 0.69 1.68
N LEU A 38 6.07 0.00 2.69
CA LEU A 38 7.40 0.23 3.29
C LEU A 38 8.52 -0.40 2.44
N THR A 39 8.24 -1.54 1.82
CA THR A 39 9.17 -2.30 0.98
C THR A 39 8.81 -2.19 -0.51
N ALA A 40 9.73 -2.62 -1.40
CA ALA A 40 9.43 -2.70 -2.84
C ALA A 40 8.21 -3.61 -3.12
N THR A 41 8.12 -4.77 -2.44
CA THR A 41 6.94 -5.65 -2.45
C THR A 41 5.68 -4.93 -1.97
N GLY A 42 5.77 -4.16 -0.88
CA GLY A 42 4.63 -3.40 -0.36
C GLY A 42 4.13 -2.35 -1.34
N ARG A 43 5.04 -1.54 -1.91
CA ARG A 43 4.68 -0.52 -2.91
C ARG A 43 4.11 -1.13 -4.18
N ALA A 44 4.72 -2.20 -4.69
CA ALA A 44 4.21 -2.94 -5.85
C ALA A 44 2.79 -3.50 -5.58
N THR A 45 2.55 -4.04 -4.38
CA THR A 45 1.24 -4.57 -3.98
C THR A 45 0.19 -3.45 -3.88
N VAL A 46 0.51 -2.32 -3.24
CA VAL A 46 -0.40 -1.17 -3.11
C VAL A 46 -0.80 -0.64 -4.49
N ALA A 47 0.18 -0.48 -5.40
CA ALA A 47 -0.04 0.01 -6.75
C ALA A 47 -0.85 -0.97 -7.60
N LEU A 48 -0.42 -2.24 -7.66
CA LEU A 48 -1.05 -3.25 -8.52
C LEU A 48 -2.46 -3.61 -8.07
N LEU A 49 -2.68 -3.78 -6.76
CA LEU A 49 -4.00 -4.12 -6.21
C LEU A 49 -4.89 -2.88 -5.96
N ARG A 50 -4.35 -1.68 -6.22
CA ARG A 50 -5.05 -0.40 -6.04
C ARG A 50 -5.66 -0.26 -4.63
N LEU A 51 -4.86 -0.59 -3.60
CA LEU A 51 -5.30 -0.62 -2.20
C LEU A 51 -5.74 0.76 -1.65
N ASN A 52 -5.41 1.83 -2.36
CA ASN A 52 -5.79 3.21 -2.06
C ASN A 52 -6.70 3.83 -3.14
N ARG A 53 -7.48 3.01 -3.86
CA ARG A 53 -8.51 3.54 -4.79
C ARG A 53 -9.52 4.42 -4.04
N PRO A 54 -10.08 5.48 -4.67
CA PRO A 54 -10.88 6.50 -3.99
C PRO A 54 -11.98 5.95 -3.07
N GLY A 55 -12.72 4.93 -3.51
CA GLY A 55 -13.79 4.32 -2.71
C GLY A 55 -13.31 3.65 -1.41
N LEU A 56 -12.11 3.04 -1.40
CA LEU A 56 -11.55 2.45 -0.18
C LEU A 56 -11.05 3.52 0.79
N VAL A 57 -10.49 4.61 0.27
CA VAL A 57 -10.03 5.75 1.08
C VAL A 57 -11.23 6.43 1.75
N ALA A 58 -12.32 6.66 1.01
CA ALA A 58 -13.55 7.23 1.54
C ALA A 58 -14.22 6.32 2.59
N LEU A 59 -14.25 5.00 2.35
CA LEU A 59 -14.74 4.04 3.35
C LEU A 59 -13.92 4.09 4.64
N ARG A 60 -12.58 4.08 4.54
CA ARG A 60 -11.70 4.15 5.72
C ARG A 60 -11.85 5.46 6.47
N GLU A 61 -12.13 6.57 5.78
CA GLU A 61 -12.45 7.84 6.45
C GLU A 61 -13.68 7.71 7.36
N MET A 62 -14.77 7.12 6.86
CA MET A 62 -15.96 6.85 7.67
C MET A 62 -15.66 5.91 8.85
N LEU A 63 -14.84 4.87 8.64
CA LEU A 63 -14.47 3.93 9.70
C LEU A 63 -13.54 4.54 10.75
N THR A 64 -12.60 5.41 10.34
CA THR A 64 -11.75 6.16 11.26
C THR A 64 -12.58 7.09 12.13
N LEU A 65 -13.56 7.80 11.55
CA LEU A 65 -14.50 8.63 12.29
C LEU A 65 -15.35 7.82 13.28
N ALA A 66 -15.66 6.56 12.94
CA ALA A 66 -16.36 5.63 13.82
C ALA A 66 -15.45 4.92 14.84
N GLY A 67 -14.14 5.20 14.86
CA GLY A 67 -13.18 4.54 15.75
C GLY A 67 -12.94 3.05 15.44
N GLN A 68 -13.31 2.59 14.24
CA GLN A 68 -13.17 1.18 13.80
C GLN A 68 -11.93 0.94 12.94
N HIS A 69 -11.17 2.00 12.63
CA HIS A 69 -9.99 1.95 11.77
C HIS A 69 -8.95 3.00 12.22
N PRO A 70 -7.63 2.73 12.11
CA PRO A 70 -7.00 1.48 11.68
C PRO A 70 -7.23 0.30 12.65
N PRO A 71 -7.09 -0.96 12.20
CA PRO A 71 -7.10 -2.12 13.10
C PRO A 71 -5.91 -2.05 14.07
N VAL A 72 -6.17 -2.45 15.32
CA VAL A 72 -5.17 -2.67 16.38
C VAL A 72 -4.36 -3.94 16.15
#